data_AF-A0A100W370-F1
#
_entry.id   AF-A0A100W370-F1
#
_cell.length_a   1.000
_cell.length_b   1.000
_cell.length_c   1.000
_cell.angle_alpha   90.00
_cell.angle_beta   90.00
_cell.angle_gamma   90.00
#
_symmetry.space_group_name_H-M   'P 1'
#
loop_
_entity.id
_entity.type
_entity.pdbx_description
1 polymer ?
#
loop_
_entity_poly.entity_id
_entity_poly.type
_entity_poly.pdbx_seq_one_letter_code
_entity_poly.pdbx_strand_id
1 'polypeptide(L)'
;MRDWVANDLAGPGATVRMMIRVAIPAILVLAPIWFIPMSLYLHASMTLPIFIPFVYFSHALNKVWRRHMLAKHGLNPGLVDELSRKKNAHIHRAYEERYGPRTGPTSSHDV
;
A
#
# COMPACT_ATOMS: atom_id res chain seq x y z
N MET A 1 0.81 -22.24 -10.43
CA MET A 1 -0.65 -21.93 -10.45
C MET A 1 -1.08 -20.83 -9.46
N ARG A 2 -0.28 -20.48 -8.43
CA ARG A 2 -0.58 -19.35 -7.51
C ARG A 2 0.30 -18.11 -7.78
N ASP A 3 1.08 -18.14 -8.86
CA ASP A 3 2.07 -17.11 -9.18
C ASP A 3 1.42 -15.76 -9.52
N TRP A 4 0.20 -15.80 -10.08
CA TRP A 4 -0.60 -14.59 -10.29
C TRP A 4 -1.03 -13.93 -8.96
N VAL A 5 -1.33 -14.72 -7.92
CA VAL A 5 -1.66 -14.22 -6.58
C VAL A 5 -0.43 -13.60 -5.93
N ALA A 6 0.71 -14.28 -6.04
CA ALA A 6 1.98 -13.77 -5.54
C ALA A 6 2.36 -12.45 -6.25
N ASN A 7 2.19 -12.35 -7.57
CA ASN A 7 2.46 -11.12 -8.31
C ASN A 7 1.43 -10.01 -8.01
N ASP A 8 0.16 -10.37 -7.78
CA ASP A 8 -0.85 -9.37 -7.43
C ASP A 8 -0.63 -8.79 -6.03
N LEU A 9 -0.38 -9.67 -5.05
CA LEU A 9 -0.21 -9.32 -3.63
C LEU A 9 1.21 -8.91 -3.26
N ALA A 10 2.25 -9.32 -3.99
CA ALA A 10 3.65 -9.07 -3.65
C ALA A 10 4.47 -8.48 -4.81
N GLY A 11 3.87 -8.26 -5.98
CA GLY A 11 4.56 -7.66 -7.13
C GLY A 11 4.62 -6.12 -7.11
N PRO A 12 5.29 -5.53 -8.12
CA PRO A 12 5.42 -4.09 -8.25
C PRO A 12 4.05 -3.43 -8.37
N GLY A 13 3.84 -2.33 -7.63
CA GLY A 13 2.56 -1.61 -7.61
C GLY A 13 1.41 -2.31 -6.87
N ALA A 14 1.65 -3.41 -6.15
CA ALA A 14 0.62 -4.12 -5.39
C ALA A 14 -0.14 -3.19 -4.41
N THR A 15 0.56 -2.27 -3.75
CA THR A 15 -0.06 -1.25 -2.88
C THR A 15 -1.01 -0.36 -3.66
N VAL A 16 -0.60 0.15 -4.82
CA VAL A 16 -1.43 1.04 -5.63
C VAL A 16 -2.66 0.31 -6.18
N ARG A 17 -2.49 -0.91 -6.71
CA ARG A 17 -3.62 -1.73 -7.19
C ARG A 17 -4.66 -1.96 -6.09
N MET A 18 -4.21 -2.30 -4.89
CA MET A 18 -5.11 -2.51 -3.76
C MET A 18 -5.81 -1.21 -3.35
N MET A 19 -5.07 -0.10 -3.24
CA MET A 19 -5.65 1.21 -2.92
C MET A 19 -6.71 1.63 -3.95
N ILE A 20 -6.47 1.42 -5.25
CA ILE A 20 -7.45 1.70 -6.30
C ILE A 20 -8.69 0.81 -6.15
N ARG A 21 -8.52 -0.51 -5.96
CA ARG A 21 -9.66 -1.44 -5.78
C ARG A 21 -10.52 -1.06 -4.59
N VAL A 22 -9.89 -0.62 -3.51
CA VAL A 22 -10.58 -0.15 -2.30
C VAL A 22 -11.26 1.18 -2.61
N ALA A 23 -10.63 2.12 -3.33
CA ALA A 23 -11.20 3.43 -3.66
C ALA A 23 -12.41 3.38 -4.60
N ILE A 24 -12.54 2.35 -5.45
CA ILE A 24 -13.64 2.24 -6.43
C ILE A 24 -15.03 2.35 -5.78
N PRO A 25 -15.40 1.55 -4.76
CA PRO A 25 -16.67 1.70 -4.06
C PRO A 25 -16.94 3.12 -3.53
N ALA A 26 -15.93 3.76 -2.94
CA ALA A 26 -16.08 5.11 -2.41
C ALA A 26 -16.36 6.13 -3.53
N ILE A 27 -15.63 6.03 -4.65
CA ILE A 27 -15.84 6.89 -5.82
C ILE A 27 -17.23 6.67 -6.40
N LEU A 28 -17.71 5.43 -6.51
CA LEU A 28 -19.05 5.13 -7.03
C LEU A 28 -20.15 5.77 -6.17
N VAL A 29 -19.98 5.79 -4.85
CA VAL A 29 -20.92 6.43 -3.92
C VAL A 29 -20.84 7.95 -3.98
N LEU A 30 -19.65 8.52 -4.14
CA LEU A 30 -19.43 9.97 -4.14
C LEU A 30 -19.71 10.62 -5.51
N ALA A 31 -19.54 9.89 -6.62
CA ALA A 31 -19.67 10.43 -7.97
C ALA A 31 -21.04 11.07 -8.27
N PRO A 32 -22.20 10.51 -7.84
CA PRO A 32 -23.49 11.14 -8.04
C PRO A 32 -23.60 12.57 -7.49
N ILE A 33 -22.93 12.86 -6.37
CA ILE A 33 -23.01 14.15 -5.70
C ILE A 33 -22.35 15.27 -6.53
N TRP A 34 -21.46 14.90 -7.46
CA TRP A 34 -20.78 15.86 -8.36
C TRP A 34 -21.62 16.29 -9.56
N PHE A 35 -22.77 15.65 -9.84
CA PHE A 35 -23.68 16.11 -10.89
C PHE A 35 -24.59 17.25 -10.45
N ILE A 36 -24.65 17.53 -9.15
CA ILE A 36 -25.43 18.65 -8.61
C ILE A 36 -24.60 19.92 -8.77
N PRO A 37 -25.13 20.99 -9.40
CA PRO A 37 -24.39 22.23 -9.58
C PRO A 37 -24.22 22.96 -8.25
N MET A 38 -23.07 22.77 -7.60
CA MET A 38 -22.68 23.49 -6.38
C MET A 38 -21.28 24.07 -6.50
N SER A 39 -20.90 24.92 -5.53
CA SER A 39 -19.54 25.46 -5.49
C SER A 39 -18.53 24.36 -5.18
N LEU A 40 -17.30 24.48 -5.70
CA LEU A 40 -16.21 23.54 -5.44
C LEU A 40 -15.94 23.37 -3.94
N TYR A 41 -16.10 24.44 -3.17
CA TYR A 41 -15.97 24.42 -1.71
C TYR A 41 -16.96 23.45 -1.06
N LEU A 42 -18.25 23.50 -1.47
CA LEU A 42 -19.27 22.58 -0.98
C LEU A 42 -18.94 21.14 -1.36
N HIS A 43 -18.53 20.92 -2.61
CA HIS A 43 -18.12 19.58 -3.05
C HIS A 43 -16.95 19.02 -2.24
N ALA A 44 -15.93 19.82 -1.97
CA ALA A 44 -14.79 19.41 -1.16
C ALA A 44 -15.19 19.15 0.30
N SER A 45 -16.01 20.02 0.89
CA SER A 45 -16.42 19.94 2.30
C SER A 45 -17.18 18.65 2.63
N MET A 46 -17.97 18.12 1.69
CA MET A 46 -18.74 16.89 1.89
C MET A 46 -17.96 15.62 1.49
N THR A 47 -17.04 15.71 0.52
CA THR A 47 -16.34 14.54 -0.03
C THR A 47 -15.04 14.24 0.70
N LEU A 48 -14.25 15.26 1.05
CA LEU A 48 -12.94 15.08 1.69
C LEU A 48 -13.04 14.39 3.06
N PRO A 49 -13.98 14.72 3.96
CA PRO A 49 -14.07 14.04 5.25
C PRO A 49 -14.37 12.54 5.14
N ILE A 50 -15.03 12.11 4.06
CA ILE A 50 -15.29 10.69 3.78
C ILE A 50 -14.08 10.06 3.11
N PHE A 51 -13.49 10.74 2.13
CA PHE A 51 -12.40 10.21 1.32
C PHE A 51 -11.06 10.12 2.08
N ILE A 52 -10.75 11.09 2.95
CA ILE A 52 -9.48 11.14 3.68
C ILE A 52 -9.29 9.90 4.59
N PRO A 53 -10.23 9.56 5.50
CA PRO A 53 -10.11 8.35 6.31
C PRO A 53 -10.00 7.10 5.45
N PHE A 54 -10.74 7.07 4.34
CA PHE A 54 -10.74 5.93 3.43
C PHE A 54 -9.36 5.66 2.83
N VAL A 55 -8.70 6.69 2.31
CA VAL A 55 -7.32 6.60 1.80
C VAL A 55 -6.34 6.27 2.92
N TYR A 56 -6.49 6.92 4.08
CA TYR A 56 -5.62 6.70 5.23
C TYR A 56 -5.66 5.26 5.73
N PHE A 57 -6.84 4.72 6.01
CA PHE A 57 -7.01 3.34 6.46
C PHE A 57 -6.61 2.33 5.38
N SER A 58 -6.93 2.59 4.11
CA SER A 58 -6.47 1.74 3.01
C SER A 58 -4.95 1.66 2.98
N HIS A 59 -4.25 2.79 3.11
CA HIS A 59 -2.80 2.81 3.16
C HIS A 59 -2.24 2.06 4.37
N ALA A 60 -2.77 2.32 5.57
CA ALA A 60 -2.30 1.73 6.81
C ALA A 60 -2.53 0.21 6.87
N LEU A 61 -3.71 -0.27 6.45
CA LEU A 61 -4.09 -1.68 6.53
C LEU A 61 -3.55 -2.51 5.37
N ASN A 62 -3.11 -1.88 4.27
CA ASN A 62 -2.68 -2.58 3.07
C ASN A 62 -1.57 -3.63 3.36
N LYS A 63 -0.58 -3.31 4.20
CA LYS A 63 0.48 -4.28 4.55
C LYS A 63 -0.10 -5.50 5.27
N VAL A 64 -0.93 -5.28 6.29
CA VAL A 64 -1.54 -6.34 7.10
C VAL A 64 -2.45 -7.21 6.25
N TRP A 65 -3.30 -6.60 5.43
CA TRP A 65 -4.22 -7.31 4.55
C TRP A 65 -3.47 -8.16 3.52
N ARG A 66 -2.44 -7.62 2.86
CA ARG A 66 -1.64 -8.39 1.88
C ARG A 66 -0.94 -9.58 2.54
N ARG A 67 -0.39 -9.41 3.74
CA ARG A 67 0.24 -10.48 4.52
C ARG A 67 -0.77 -11.57 4.89
N HIS A 68 -1.95 -11.18 5.37
CA HIS A 68 -3.04 -12.11 5.67
C HIS A 68 -3.51 -12.86 4.41
N MET A 69 -3.63 -12.17 3.28
CA MET A 69 -4.15 -12.75 2.06
C MET A 69 -3.17 -13.75 1.42
N LEU A 70 -1.86 -13.50 1.53
CA LEU A 70 -0.83 -14.49 1.19
C LEU A 70 -0.94 -15.74 2.06
N ALA A 71 -1.07 -15.58 3.38
CA ALA A 71 -1.25 -16.71 4.31
C ALA A 71 -2.50 -17.53 3.98
N LYS A 72 -3.63 -16.86 3.68
CA LYS A 72 -4.89 -17.49 3.29
C LYS A 72 -4.78 -18.31 1.99
N HIS A 73 -3.87 -17.93 1.10
CA HIS A 73 -3.58 -18.69 -0.13
C HIS A 73 -2.42 -19.69 0.02
N GLY A 74 -1.93 -19.92 1.24
CA GLY A 74 -0.82 -20.84 1.53
C GLY A 74 0.52 -20.37 0.95
N LEU A 75 0.71 -19.06 0.78
CA LEU A 75 1.95 -18.44 0.33
C LEU A 75 2.72 -17.85 1.52
N ASN A 76 4.04 -17.73 1.39
CA ASN A 76 4.88 -17.15 2.42
C ASN A 76 4.46 -15.68 2.71
N PRO A 77 4.01 -15.34 3.92
CA PRO A 77 3.61 -13.97 4.26
C PRO A 77 4.77 -12.96 4.19
N GLY A 78 6.02 -13.43 4.31
CA GLY A 78 7.24 -12.63 4.22
C GLY A 78 7.54 -12.09 2.81
N LEU A 79 6.85 -12.58 1.77
CA LEU A 79 6.98 -12.07 0.39
C LEU A 79 6.68 -10.56 0.28
N VAL A 80 5.83 -10.03 1.16
CA VAL A 80 5.53 -8.58 1.21
C VAL A 80 6.79 -7.77 1.54
N ASP A 81 7.62 -8.27 2.46
CA ASP A 81 8.82 -7.59 2.94
C ASP A 81 10.00 -7.79 1.98
N GLU A 82 10.10 -8.94 1.31
CA GLU A 82 11.14 -9.21 0.29
C GLU A 82 11.13 -8.20 -0.86
N LEU A 83 9.96 -7.83 -1.39
CA LEU A 83 9.90 -6.83 -2.46
C LEU A 83 10.28 -5.44 -1.95
N SER A 84 9.85 -5.07 -0.74
CA SER A 84 10.24 -3.79 -0.12
C SER A 84 11.76 -3.73 0.08
N ARG A 85 12.37 -4.83 0.53
CA ARG A 85 13.83 -4.97 0.64
C ARG A 85 14.52 -4.85 -0.72
N LYS A 86 14.04 -5.55 -1.76
CA LYS A 86 14.57 -5.43 -3.13
C LYS A 86 14.46 -3.99 -3.68
N LYS A 87 13.31 -3.33 -3.47
CA LYS A 87 13.10 -1.94 -3.89
C LYS A 87 14.08 -1.01 -3.17
N ASN A 88 14.27 -1.18 -1.87
CA ASN A 88 15.13 -0.30 -1.07
C ASN A 88 16.62 -0.70 -1.10
N ALA A 89 16.98 -1.81 -1.74
CA ALA A 89 18.36 -2.29 -1.81
C ALA A 89 19.33 -1.27 -2.43
N HIS A 90 18.87 -0.43 -3.36
CA HIS A 90 19.69 0.65 -3.91
C HIS A 90 19.97 1.76 -2.88
N ILE A 91 19.02 2.05 -1.99
CA ILE A 91 19.19 3.01 -0.89
C ILE A 91 20.18 2.44 0.13
N HIS A 92 20.03 1.16 0.47
CA HIS A 92 20.96 0.48 1.38
C HIS A 92 22.38 0.46 0.83
N ARG A 93 22.56 0.13 -0.46
CA ARG A 93 23.88 0.19 -1.12
C ARG A 93 24.48 1.60 -1.13
N ALA A 94 23.71 2.62 -1.52
CA ALA A 94 24.19 4.00 -1.51
C ALA A 94 24.56 4.49 -0.09
N TYR A 95 23.87 4.00 0.94
CA TYR A 95 24.20 4.28 2.33
C TYR A 95 25.52 3.60 2.74
N GLU A 96 25.70 2.32 2.40
CA GLU A 96 26.93 1.56 2.68
C GLU A 96 28.15 2.16 1.98
N GLU A 97 28.01 2.61 0.74
CA GLU A 97 29.08 3.30 -0.01
C GLU A 97 29.50 4.62 0.66
N ARG A 98 28.55 5.36 1.24
CA ARG A 98 28.82 6.67 1.85
C ARG A 98 29.29 6.60 3.30
N TYR A 99 28.75 5.65 4.08
CA TYR A 99 28.92 5.61 5.54
C TYR A 99 29.53 4.31 6.06
N GLY A 100 29.77 3.32 5.19
CA GLY A 100 30.27 2.00 5.55
C GLY A 100 29.16 1.04 6.03
N PRO A 101 29.52 -0.24 6.28
CA PRO A 101 28.58 -1.25 6.76
C PRO A 101 28.01 -0.88 8.12
N ARG A 102 26.71 -1.15 8.35
CA ARG A 102 26.11 -1.01 9.69
C ARG A 102 26.74 -2.05 10.64
N THR A 103 27.44 -1.59 11.66
CA THR A 103 28.13 -2.44 12.65
C THR A 103 27.30 -2.72 13.92
N GLY A 104 26.04 -2.28 13.95
CA GLY A 104 25.13 -2.52 15.07
C GLY A 104 24.41 -3.87 14.99
N PRO A 105 23.83 -4.36 16.10
CA PRO A 105 23.00 -5.57 16.10
C PRO A 105 21.84 -5.44 15.11
N THR A 106 21.40 -6.58 14.54
CA THR A 106 20.26 -6.64 13.62
C THR A 106 19.06 -5.93 14.24
N SER A 107 18.54 -4.91 13.55
CA SER A 107 17.41 -4.12 14.06
C SER A 107 16.19 -5.04 14.15
N SER A 108 15.34 -4.85 15.17
CA SER A 108 14.07 -5.58 15.28
C SER A 108 13.13 -5.37 14.09
N HIS A 109 13.43 -4.38 13.25
CA HIS A 109 12.73 -4.10 12.00
C HIS A 109 13.15 -4.99 10.81
N ASP A 110 14.23 -5.76 10.93
CA ASP A 110 14.81 -6.59 9.86
C ASP A 110 14.34 -8.06 9.88
N VAL A 111 13.62 -8.48 10.93
CA VAL A 111 13.07 -9.85 11.15
C VAL A 111 11.62 -9.97 10.70
#